data_AF-A0A964Y8A0-F1
#
_entry.id   AF-A0A964Y8A0-F1
#
_cell.length_a   1.000
_cell.length_b   1.000
_cell.length_c   1.000
_cell.angle_alpha   90.00
_cell.angle_beta   90.00
_cell.angle_gamma   90.00
#
_symmetry.space_group_name_H-M   'P 1'
#
loop_
_entity.id
_entity.type
_entity.pdbx_description
1 polymer ?
#
loop_
_entity_poly.entity_id
_entity_poly.type
_entity_poly.pdbx_seq_one_letter_code
_entity_poly.pdbx_strand_id
1 'polypeptide(L)'
;MEETDSSQIKEALKQWIEFDDEQRKLRNEIKKLNDRKKENSELILKFMRDNSVDDFHLEGNGVGVLSRSTRTTRPPLKRNVIKTQLLLQFSDQPQRIAEVLRNIEGVAEGADDTSVIGITRELLVRKLPKKP
;
A
#
# COMPACT_ATOMS: atom_id res chain seq x y z
N MET A 1 37.87 18.52 -15.02
CA MET A 1 36.40 18.39 -14.99
C MET A 1 35.98 17.03 -14.43
N GLU A 2 36.64 15.92 -14.79
CA GLU A 2 36.30 14.56 -14.29
C GLU A 2 36.35 14.38 -12.76
N GLU A 3 37.23 15.09 -12.05
CA GLU A 3 37.39 14.94 -10.60
C GLU A 3 36.25 15.59 -9.80
N THR A 4 35.69 16.69 -10.32
CA THR A 4 34.54 17.39 -9.72
C THR A 4 33.27 16.54 -9.82
N ASP A 5 33.05 15.89 -10.97
CA ASP A 5 31.88 15.05 -11.22
C ASP A 5 31.90 13.79 -10.32
N SER A 6 33.08 13.19 -10.11
CA SER A 6 33.26 12.05 -9.20
C SER A 6 32.99 12.44 -7.73
N SER A 7 33.38 13.65 -7.32
CA SER A 7 33.13 14.16 -5.97
C SER A 7 31.63 14.39 -5.71
N GLN A 8 30.92 14.98 -6.69
CA GLN A 8 29.48 15.22 -6.59
C GLN A 8 28.67 13.93 -6.49
N ILE A 9 29.03 12.90 -7.27
CA ILE A 9 28.37 11.59 -7.21
C ILE A 9 28.59 10.91 -5.84
N LYS A 10 29.81 11.00 -5.29
CA LYS A 10 30.11 10.46 -3.96
C LYS A 10 29.28 11.14 -2.87
N GLU A 11 29.11 12.45 -2.96
CA GLU A 11 28.30 13.21 -2.01
C GLU A 11 26.81 12.87 -2.14
N ALA A 12 26.28 12.81 -3.37
CA ALA A 12 24.91 12.41 -3.63
C ALA A 12 24.62 10.98 -3.12
N LEU A 13 25.58 10.05 -3.25
CA LEU A 13 25.44 8.69 -2.75
C LEU A 13 25.39 8.66 -1.21
N LYS A 14 26.22 9.45 -0.53
CA LYS A 14 26.20 9.55 0.94
C LYS A 14 24.87 10.09 1.43
N GLN A 15 24.39 11.18 0.86
CA GLN A 15 23.11 11.79 1.21
C GLN A 15 21.94 10.82 0.93
N TRP A 16 21.97 10.11 -0.19
CA TRP A 16 20.95 9.10 -0.50
C TRP A 16 20.92 7.97 0.54
N ILE A 17 22.09 7.50 0.99
CA ILE A 17 22.20 6.49 2.06
C ILE A 17 21.65 7.02 3.39
N GLU A 18 21.98 8.26 3.76
CA GLU A 18 21.48 8.90 4.97
C GLU A 18 19.95 9.01 4.96
N PHE A 19 19.37 9.46 3.84
CA PHE A 19 17.93 9.53 3.68
C PHE A 19 17.25 8.16 3.70
N ASP A 20 17.82 7.12 3.08
CA ASP A 20 17.30 5.75 3.15
C ASP A 20 17.29 5.22 4.60
N ASP A 21 18.33 5.52 5.39
CA ASP A 21 18.40 5.12 6.80
C ASP A 21 17.40 5.90 7.68
N GLU A 22 17.24 7.20 7.47
CA GLU A 22 16.25 8.02 8.17
C GLU A 22 14.82 7.57 7.85
N GLN A 23 14.50 7.36 6.57
CA GLN A 23 13.20 6.86 6.15
C GLN A 23 12.87 5.51 6.80
N ARG A 24 13.84 4.60 6.94
CA ARG A 24 13.64 3.32 7.63
C ARG A 24 13.33 3.52 9.11
N LYS A 25 14.03 4.41 9.80
CA LYS A 25 13.76 4.74 11.22
C LYS A 25 12.35 5.30 11.38
N LEU A 26 11.99 6.32 10.59
CA LEU A 26 10.68 6.97 10.65
C LEU A 26 9.55 5.99 10.31
N ARG A 27 9.71 5.12 9.30
CA ARG A 27 8.71 4.08 8.99
C ARG A 27 8.48 3.13 10.16
N ASN A 28 9.53 2.75 10.89
CA ASN A 28 9.41 1.90 12.07
C ASN A 28 8.68 2.62 13.21
N GLU A 29 8.93 3.91 13.42
CA GLU A 29 8.23 4.72 14.41
C GLU A 29 6.76 4.93 14.06
N ILE A 30 6.45 5.26 12.80
CA ILE A 30 5.09 5.34 12.28
C ILE A 30 4.36 4.01 12.49
N LYS A 31 5.02 2.88 12.23
CA LYS A 31 4.43 1.56 12.48
C LYS A 31 4.07 1.39 13.96
N LYS A 32 5.00 1.65 14.88
CA LYS A 32 4.75 1.58 16.33
C LYS A 32 3.60 2.48 16.77
N LEU A 33 3.52 3.71 16.25
CA LEU A 33 2.44 4.64 16.56
C LEU A 33 1.09 4.14 16.04
N ASN A 34 1.04 3.60 14.82
CA ASN A 34 -0.17 3.03 14.25
C ASN A 34 -0.65 1.80 15.04
N ASP A 35 0.26 0.92 15.44
CA ASP A 35 -0.06 -0.27 16.24
C ASP A 35 -0.66 0.14 17.59
N ARG A 36 0.00 1.06 18.32
CA ARG A 36 -0.52 1.61 19.59
C ARG A 36 -1.86 2.33 19.43
N LYS A 37 -2.01 3.12 18.36
CA LYS A 37 -3.28 3.81 18.06
C LYS A 37 -4.40 2.81 17.82
N LYS A 38 -4.12 1.71 17.12
CA LYS A 38 -5.07 0.63 16.87
C LYS A 38 -5.49 -0.05 18.18
N GLU A 39 -4.53 -0.43 19.02
CA GLU A 39 -4.78 -1.00 20.35
C GLU A 39 -5.68 -0.08 21.20
N ASN A 40 -5.35 1.21 21.29
CA ASN A 40 -6.18 2.19 22.00
C ASN A 40 -7.58 2.33 21.39
N SER A 41 -7.69 2.31 20.05
CA SER A 41 -8.98 2.39 19.36
C SER A 41 -9.87 1.20 19.69
N GLU A 42 -9.31 -0.01 19.77
CA GLU A 42 -10.04 -1.22 20.13
C GLU A 42 -10.56 -1.16 21.58
N LEU A 43 -9.74 -0.65 22.51
CA LEU A 43 -10.15 -0.41 23.91
C LEU A 43 -11.29 0.60 24.00
N ILE A 44 -11.17 1.75 23.32
CA ILE A 44 -12.20 2.81 23.33
C ILE A 44 -13.49 2.30 22.70
N LEU A 45 -13.43 1.63 21.54
CA LEU A 45 -14.61 1.07 20.88
C LEU A 45 -15.28 -0.01 21.71
N LYS A 46 -14.51 -0.80 22.48
CA LYS A 46 -15.06 -1.77 23.44
C LYS A 46 -15.81 -1.04 24.55
N PHE A 47 -15.21 -0.04 25.16
CA PHE A 47 -15.88 0.77 26.18
C PHE A 47 -17.17 1.40 25.65
N MET A 48 -17.14 1.99 24.45
CA MET A 48 -18.33 2.59 23.80
C MET A 48 -19.45 1.57 23.57
N ARG A 49 -19.11 0.34 23.18
CA ARG A 49 -20.09 -0.77 23.04
C ARG A 49 -20.68 -1.17 24.39
N ASP A 50 -19.82 -1.40 25.37
CA ASP A 50 -20.22 -1.94 26.67
C ASP A 50 -21.09 -0.95 27.46
N ASN A 51 -20.92 0.36 27.21
CA ASN A 51 -21.66 1.43 27.88
C ASN A 51 -22.71 2.13 26.99
N SER A 52 -22.93 1.64 25.76
CA SER A 52 -23.87 2.25 24.79
C SER A 52 -23.64 3.75 24.57
N VAL A 53 -22.37 4.15 24.47
CA VAL A 53 -21.96 5.54 24.19
C VAL A 53 -21.62 5.67 22.72
N ASP A 54 -22.31 6.56 22.00
CA ASP A 54 -22.06 6.80 20.58
C ASP A 54 -21.05 7.94 20.32
N ASP A 55 -21.02 8.94 21.21
CA ASP A 55 -20.20 10.14 21.09
C ASP A 55 -19.47 10.47 22.40
N PHE A 56 -18.20 10.86 22.29
CA PHE A 56 -17.44 11.49 23.36
C PHE A 56 -17.14 12.95 23.02
N HIS A 57 -17.63 13.86 23.86
CA HIS A 57 -17.19 15.25 23.84
C HIS A 57 -15.88 15.35 24.61
N LEU A 58 -14.79 15.69 23.92
CA LEU A 58 -13.47 15.79 24.53
C LEU A 58 -13.33 17.18 25.17
N GLU A 59 -12.97 17.21 26.47
CA GLU A 59 -12.74 18.46 27.18
C GLU A 59 -11.42 19.10 26.75
N GLY A 60 -11.48 20.38 26.37
CA GLY A 60 -10.34 21.17 25.89
C GLY A 60 -10.67 21.96 24.62
N ASN A 61 -10.13 23.16 24.50
CA ASN A 61 -10.41 24.03 23.35
C ASN A 61 -9.96 23.37 22.04
N GLY A 62 -10.93 22.99 21.20
CA GLY A 62 -10.69 22.52 19.83
C GLY A 62 -10.40 21.03 19.67
N VAL A 63 -10.58 20.19 20.70
CA VAL A 63 -10.27 18.75 20.63
C VAL A 63 -11.38 17.96 19.89
N GLY A 64 -12.60 18.50 19.80
CA GLY A 64 -13.69 17.98 18.98
C GLY A 64 -14.49 16.85 19.65
N VAL A 65 -15.27 16.14 18.82
CA VAL A 65 -16.12 15.01 19.23
C VAL A 65 -15.59 13.73 18.60
N LEU A 66 -15.47 12.66 19.40
CA LEU A 66 -15.15 11.33 18.93
C LEU A 66 -16.42 10.50 18.82
N SER A 67 -16.85 10.24 17.59
CA SER A 67 -18.06 9.46 17.29
C SER A 67 -17.72 8.06 16.80
N ARG A 68 -18.51 7.06 17.22
CA ARG A 68 -18.43 5.71 16.68
C ARG A 68 -19.19 5.63 15.36
N SER A 69 -18.47 5.39 14.27
CA SER A 69 -19.07 5.13 12.95
C SER A 69 -18.76 3.72 12.47
N THR A 70 -19.77 3.01 11.96
CA THR A 70 -19.60 1.69 11.32
C THR A 70 -19.78 1.82 9.82
N ARG A 71 -18.77 1.40 9.06
CA ARG A 71 -18.84 1.35 7.60
C ARG A 71 -18.57 -0.07 7.12
N THR A 72 -19.49 -0.62 6.35
CA THR A 72 -19.27 -1.87 5.62
C THR A 72 -18.74 -1.54 4.24
N THR A 73 -17.56 -2.03 3.90
CA THR A 73 -16.99 -1.90 2.55
C THR A 73 -16.96 -3.27 1.87
N ARG A 74 -17.30 -3.28 0.58
CA ARG A 74 -17.17 -4.50 -0.23
C ARG A 74 -15.68 -4.77 -0.48
N PRO A 75 -15.23 -6.03 -0.44
CA PRO A 75 -13.85 -6.36 -0.77
C PRO A 75 -13.56 -5.95 -2.22
N PRO A 76 -12.32 -5.54 -2.54
CA PRO A 76 -11.94 -5.22 -3.91
C PRO A 76 -12.02 -6.46 -4.79
N LEU A 77 -12.44 -6.27 -6.05
CA LEU A 77 -12.41 -7.31 -7.07
C LEU A 77 -10.96 -7.65 -7.41
N LYS A 78 -10.50 -8.82 -6.95
CA LYS A 78 -9.13 -9.29 -7.20
C LYS A 78 -9.05 -9.94 -8.59
N ARG A 79 -7.94 -9.71 -9.31
CA ARG A 79 -7.66 -10.35 -10.61
C ARG A 79 -7.86 -11.87 -10.60
N ASN A 80 -7.40 -12.55 -9.55
CA ASN A 80 -7.55 -14.00 -9.42
C ASN A 80 -9.01 -14.44 -9.30
N VAL A 81 -9.85 -13.64 -8.62
CA VAL A 81 -11.29 -13.91 -8.50
C VAL A 81 -11.94 -13.79 -9.88
N ILE A 82 -11.65 -12.70 -10.61
CA ILE A 82 -12.14 -12.49 -11.98
C ILE A 82 -11.73 -13.67 -12.88
N LYS A 83 -10.44 -14.03 -12.90
CA LYS A 83 -9.91 -15.14 -13.69
C LYS A 83 -10.57 -16.48 -13.36
N THR A 84 -10.72 -16.79 -12.07
CA THR A 84 -11.34 -18.06 -11.63
C THR A 84 -12.79 -18.12 -12.06
N GLN A 85 -13.55 -17.04 -11.92
CA GLN A 85 -14.95 -17.01 -12.34
C GLN A 85 -15.10 -17.08 -13.86
N LEU A 86 -14.21 -16.46 -14.62
CA LEU A 86 -14.19 -16.61 -16.08
C LEU A 86 -13.88 -18.05 -16.51
N LEU A 87 -12.97 -18.75 -15.83
CA LEU A 87 -12.69 -20.17 -16.09
C LEU A 87 -13.88 -21.07 -15.80
N LEU A 88 -14.63 -20.78 -14.75
CA LEU A 88 -15.84 -21.54 -14.40
C LEU A 88 -16.99 -21.27 -15.38
N GLN A 89 -17.18 -20.02 -15.80
CA GLN A 89 -18.27 -19.61 -16.68
C GLN A 89 -18.04 -19.98 -18.15
N PHE A 90 -16.78 -20.00 -18.59
CA PHE A 90 -16.37 -20.26 -19.96
C PHE A 90 -15.52 -21.55 -20.09
N SER A 91 -15.88 -22.59 -19.33
CA SER A 91 -15.18 -23.90 -19.33
C SER A 91 -14.97 -24.48 -20.73
N ASP A 92 -15.91 -24.21 -21.63
CA ASP A 92 -15.95 -24.76 -22.98
C ASP A 92 -15.14 -23.93 -23.99
N GLN A 93 -14.67 -22.74 -23.58
CA GLN A 93 -13.94 -21.80 -24.44
C GLN A 93 -12.75 -21.16 -23.72
N PRO A 94 -11.75 -21.96 -23.28
CA PRO A 94 -10.62 -21.45 -22.50
C PRO A 94 -9.79 -20.41 -23.27
N GLN A 95 -9.71 -20.53 -24.60
CA GLN A 95 -9.05 -19.57 -25.49
C GLN A 95 -9.63 -18.15 -25.41
N ARG A 96 -10.93 -17.96 -25.13
CA ARG A 96 -11.55 -16.62 -25.03
C ARG A 96 -11.24 -15.91 -23.71
N ILE A 97 -10.81 -16.65 -22.69
CA ILE A 97 -10.54 -16.08 -21.36
C ILE A 97 -9.36 -15.12 -21.39
N ALA A 98 -8.32 -15.45 -22.17
CA ALA A 98 -7.15 -14.60 -22.31
C ALA A 98 -7.50 -13.24 -22.94
N GLU A 99 -8.36 -13.25 -23.96
CA GLU A 99 -8.87 -12.05 -24.63
C GLU A 99 -9.73 -11.19 -23.69
N VAL A 100 -10.66 -11.80 -22.95
CA VAL A 100 -11.52 -11.09 -22.00
C VAL A 100 -10.69 -10.46 -20.87
N LEU A 101 -9.71 -11.19 -20.31
CA LEU A 101 -8.83 -10.64 -19.28
C LEU A 101 -8.00 -9.47 -19.80
N ARG A 102 -7.49 -9.58 -21.04
CA ARG A 102 -6.76 -8.51 -21.71
C ARG A 102 -7.59 -7.24 -21.86
N ASN A 103 -8.86 -7.38 -22.26
CA ASN A 103 -9.80 -6.27 -22.40
C ASN A 103 -10.15 -5.63 -21.05
N ILE A 104 -10.36 -6.43 -20.00
CA ILE A 104 -10.57 -5.95 -18.62
C ILE A 104 -9.35 -5.17 -18.12
N GLU A 105 -8.15 -5.59 -18.51
CA GLU A 105 -6.88 -4.95 -18.16
C GLU A 105 -6.56 -3.73 -19.05
N GLY A 106 -7.37 -3.45 -20.07
CA GLY A 106 -7.23 -2.28 -20.95
C GLY A 106 -6.05 -2.36 -21.92
N VAL A 107 -5.59 -3.58 -22.25
CA VAL A 107 -4.42 -3.78 -23.12
C VAL A 107 -4.85 -3.83 -24.58
N ALA A 108 -4.39 -2.89 -25.42
CA ALA A 108 -4.71 -2.84 -26.85
C ALA A 108 -4.34 -4.17 -27.56
N GLU A 109 -5.15 -4.61 -28.54
CA GLU A 109 -4.89 -5.81 -29.35
C GLU A 109 -3.54 -5.72 -30.08
N GLY A 110 -2.72 -6.79 -30.01
CA GLY A 110 -1.41 -6.88 -30.69
C GLY A 110 -0.17 -6.55 -29.85
N ALA A 111 -0.30 -6.02 -28.63
CA ALA A 111 0.79 -5.96 -27.65
C ALA A 111 1.00 -7.33 -26.98
N ASP A 112 1.94 -8.14 -27.47
CA ASP A 112 2.30 -9.43 -26.83
C ASP A 112 3.05 -9.24 -25.51
N ASP A 113 3.53 -8.03 -25.26
CA ASP A 113 4.34 -7.71 -24.09
C ASP A 113 3.49 -7.05 -23.00
N THR A 114 3.02 -7.87 -22.04
CA THR A 114 2.35 -7.37 -20.83
C THR A 114 3.26 -6.55 -19.92
N SER A 115 4.56 -6.44 -20.22
CA SER A 115 5.47 -5.47 -19.58
C SER A 115 5.09 -4.02 -19.89
N VAL A 116 4.34 -3.77 -20.97
CA VAL A 116 3.90 -2.44 -21.43
C VAL A 116 2.77 -1.84 -20.58
N ILE A 117 2.13 -2.63 -19.71
CA ILE A 117 1.06 -2.13 -18.81
C ILE A 117 1.64 -1.35 -17.62
N GLY A 118 2.95 -1.44 -17.39
CA GLY A 118 3.65 -0.77 -16.30
C GLY A 118 4.54 0.38 -16.77
N ILE A 119 4.74 1.38 -15.91
CA ILE A 119 5.81 2.37 -16.08
C ILE A 119 7.09 1.75 -15.52
N THR A 120 8.02 1.38 -16.41
CA THR A 120 9.37 0.97 -16.00
C THR A 120 10.11 2.18 -15.43
N ARG A 121 10.60 2.06 -14.18
CA ARG A 121 11.42 3.08 -13.53
C ARG A 121 12.70 2.45 -13.01
N GLU A 122 13.82 3.11 -13.27
CA GLU A 122 15.09 2.77 -12.64
C GLU A 122 15.08 3.25 -11.18
N LEU A 123 15.49 2.38 -10.26
CA LEU A 123 15.44 2.64 -8.83
C LEU A 123 16.75 2.19 -8.18
N LEU A 124 17.29 3.04 -7.30
CA LEU A 124 18.37 2.65 -6.40
C LEU A 124 17.82 1.69 -5.33
N VAL A 125 18.51 0.57 -5.13
CA VAL A 125 18.12 -0.46 -4.15
C VAL A 125 19.32 -0.82 -3.29
N ARG A 126 19.20 -0.64 -1.96
CA ARG A 126 20.22 -1.01 -0.98
C ARG A 126 19.84 -2.30 -0.27
N LYS A 127 20.65 -3.35 -0.41
CA LYS A 127 20.50 -4.61 0.32
C LYS A 127 21.25 -4.51 1.66
N LEU A 128 20.51 -4.57 2.77
CA LEU A 128 21.11 -4.71 4.10
C LEU A 128 21.21 -6.20 4.48
N PRO A 129 22.26 -6.61 5.22
CA PRO A 129 22.31 -7.94 5.80
C PRO A 129 21.13 -8.13 6.76
N LYS A 130 20.49 -9.31 6.72
CA LYS A 130 19.51 -9.68 7.73
C LYS A 130 20.23 -9.76 9.08
N LYS A 131 19.70 -9.11 10.12
CA LYS A 131 20.17 -9.37 11.48
C LYS A 131 19.94 -10.86 11.81
N PRO A 132 20.91 -11.53 12.45
CA PRO A 132 20.72 -12.89 12.94
C PRO A 132 19.59 -12.95 13.98
#